data_AF-A0A839XUG4-F1
#
_entry.id   AF-A0A839XUG4-F1
#
_cell.length_a   1.000
_cell.length_b   1.000
_cell.length_c   1.000
_cell.angle_alpha   90.00
_cell.angle_beta   90.00
_cell.angle_gamma   90.00
#
_symmetry.space_group_name_H-M   'P 1'
#
loop_
_entity.id
_entity.type
_entity.pdbx_description
1 polymer ?
#
loop_
_entity_poly.entity_id
_entity_poly.type
_entity_poly.pdbx_seq_one_letter_code
_entity_poly.pdbx_strand_id
1 'polypeptide(L)'
;MAVDRAEQQAERRAEHPAEHGLRARPAPRKRRADGEERRCGWCRSVLPAQESVGRPRLYCGQACRQRAYEQRSATAKAGLSADVVLVTRAELDGLQDRLFQLRCAIEDVQTLLTEKPTKAELERSLAELVRSTGRLDRLWLNGKTPG
;
A
#
# COMPACT_ATOMS: atom_id res chain seq x y z
N MET A 1 -5.81 -41.77 -14.80
CA MET A 1 -7.28 -41.60 -14.67
C MET A 1 -7.77 -41.76 -13.22
N ALA A 2 -7.03 -41.26 -12.22
CA ALA A 2 -7.47 -41.22 -10.82
C ALA A 2 -7.13 -39.89 -10.12
N VAL A 3 -6.47 -38.96 -10.82
CA VAL A 3 -6.09 -37.62 -10.32
C VAL A 3 -7.13 -36.54 -10.65
N ASP A 4 -7.92 -36.71 -11.73
CA ASP A 4 -8.97 -35.77 -12.15
C ASP A 4 -10.21 -35.65 -11.23
N ARG A 5 -10.45 -36.64 -10.35
CA ARG A 5 -11.67 -36.69 -9.54
C ARG A 5 -11.55 -35.89 -8.23
N ALA A 6 -10.33 -35.63 -7.77
CA ALA A 6 -10.05 -34.84 -6.56
C ALA A 6 -10.14 -33.34 -6.81
N GLU A 7 -9.71 -32.87 -7.99
CA GLU A 7 -9.78 -31.43 -8.35
C GLU A 7 -11.22 -30.97 -8.60
N GLN A 8 -12.05 -31.78 -9.27
CA GLN A 8 -13.46 -31.43 -9.56
C GLN A 8 -14.38 -31.41 -8.32
N GLN A 9 -13.96 -32.03 -7.22
CA GLN A 9 -14.74 -32.06 -5.96
C GLN A 9 -14.42 -30.86 -5.05
N ALA A 10 -13.28 -30.21 -5.26
CA ALA A 10 -12.91 -28.95 -4.60
C ALA A 10 -13.66 -27.74 -5.20
N GLU A 11 -14.00 -27.78 -6.49
CA GLU A 11 -14.63 -26.66 -7.21
C GLU A 11 -16.13 -26.49 -6.93
N ARG A 12 -16.84 -27.51 -6.40
CA ARG A 12 -18.31 -27.47 -6.22
C ARG A 12 -18.81 -27.01 -4.84
N ARG A 13 -17.92 -26.62 -3.92
CA ARG A 13 -18.28 -26.32 -2.51
C ARG A 13 -18.17 -24.86 -2.07
N ALA A 14 -17.87 -23.92 -2.97
CA ALA A 14 -17.62 -22.54 -2.57
C ALA A 14 -18.25 -21.50 -3.51
N GLU A 15 -19.55 -21.58 -3.74
CA GLU A 15 -20.34 -20.44 -4.20
C GLU A 15 -21.40 -20.07 -3.13
N HIS A 16 -21.39 -18.78 -2.78
CA HIS A 16 -22.13 -18.01 -1.75
C HIS A 16 -23.67 -18.06 -1.91
N PRO A 17 -24.53 -17.58 -0.97
CA PRO A 17 -24.30 -16.42 -0.09
C PRO A 17 -24.89 -16.45 1.35
N ALA A 18 -24.32 -15.65 2.25
CA ALA A 18 -25.08 -15.07 3.37
C ALA A 18 -24.43 -13.76 3.81
N GLU A 19 -24.98 -12.67 3.26
CA GLU A 19 -24.69 -11.30 3.62
C GLU A 19 -25.11 -11.04 5.08
N HIS A 20 -24.15 -10.93 5.99
CA HIS A 20 -24.37 -10.36 7.32
C HIS A 20 -23.51 -9.11 7.46
N GLY A 21 -24.18 -7.97 7.32
CA GLY A 21 -23.58 -6.65 7.50
C GLY A 21 -23.10 -6.44 8.94
N LEU A 22 -21.81 -6.66 9.19
CA LEU A 22 -21.15 -6.02 10.31
C LEU A 22 -20.91 -4.55 9.96
N ARG A 23 -21.83 -3.69 10.38
CA ARG A 23 -21.52 -2.26 10.58
C ARG A 23 -20.57 -2.15 11.77
N ALA A 24 -19.27 -2.33 11.52
CA ALA A 24 -18.24 -2.03 12.51
C ALA A 24 -18.34 -0.53 12.87
N ARG A 25 -18.71 -0.22 14.11
CA ARG A 25 -18.62 1.15 14.63
C ARG A 25 -17.13 1.55 14.57
N PRO A 26 -16.76 2.68 13.95
CA PRO A 26 -15.37 3.09 13.94
C PRO A 26 -14.93 3.34 15.39
N ALA A 27 -13.91 2.60 15.82
CA ALA A 27 -13.33 2.77 17.15
C ALA A 27 -12.93 4.24 17.38
N PRO A 28 -13.10 4.79 18.60
CA PRO A 28 -12.68 6.15 18.89
C PRO A 28 -11.18 6.27 18.61
N ARG A 29 -10.80 7.16 17.69
CA ARG A 29 -9.40 7.40 17.34
C ARG A 29 -8.68 7.86 18.61
N LYS A 30 -7.82 7.01 19.17
CA LYS A 30 -6.92 7.38 20.28
C LYS A 30 -6.24 8.70 19.90
N ARG A 31 -6.29 9.71 20.79
CA ARG A 31 -5.49 10.93 20.67
C ARG A 31 -4.04 10.48 20.52
N ARG A 32 -3.47 10.63 19.33
CA ARG A 32 -2.05 10.31 19.08
C ARG A 32 -1.22 11.22 19.96
N ALA A 33 -0.26 10.65 20.67
CA ALA A 33 0.61 11.36 21.60
C ALA A 33 1.30 12.51 20.87
N ASP A 34 1.40 13.66 21.55
CA ASP A 34 2.22 14.81 21.13
C ASP A 34 3.68 14.35 21.05
N GLY A 35 4.10 13.83 19.89
CA GLY A 35 5.44 13.28 19.68
C GLY A 35 5.55 12.26 18.52
N GLU A 36 4.44 11.67 18.04
CA GLU A 36 4.49 10.80 16.85
C GLU A 36 4.54 11.65 15.57
N GLU A 37 5.52 11.37 14.70
CA GLU A 37 5.71 12.05 13.42
C GLU A 37 4.43 11.95 12.57
N ARG A 38 3.70 13.07 12.46
CA ARG A 38 2.41 13.06 11.76
C ARG A 38 2.62 12.93 10.26
N ARG A 39 1.79 12.11 9.61
CA ARG A 39 1.84 11.85 8.17
C ARG A 39 0.64 12.46 7.45
N CYS A 40 0.88 12.95 6.24
CA CYS A 40 -0.15 13.46 5.36
C CYS A 40 -1.25 12.40 5.13
N GLY A 41 -2.51 12.76 5.27
CA GLY A 41 -3.66 11.87 5.04
C GLY A 41 -3.87 11.45 3.59
N TRP A 42 -3.00 11.88 2.69
CA TRP A 42 -3.01 11.56 1.26
C TRP A 42 -1.72 10.85 0.85
N CYS A 43 -0.60 11.58 0.76
CA CYS A 43 0.67 11.04 0.28
C CYS A 43 1.55 10.41 1.37
N ARG A 44 1.09 10.38 2.63
CA ARG A 44 1.82 9.86 3.81
C ARG A 44 3.21 10.46 4.10
N SER A 45 3.64 11.47 3.33
CA SER A 45 4.83 12.25 3.65
C SER A 45 4.73 12.84 5.05
N VAL A 46 5.87 12.92 5.71
CA VAL A 46 6.00 13.57 7.01
C VAL A 46 5.48 14.99 6.92
N LEU A 47 4.58 15.35 7.82
CA LEU A 47 4.11 16.72 7.94
C LEU A 47 5.15 17.53 8.71
N PRO A 48 5.41 18.78 8.31
CA PRO A 48 6.29 19.65 9.06
C PRO A 48 5.78 19.78 10.50
N ALA A 49 6.72 19.88 11.44
CA ALA A 49 6.41 20.15 12.84
C ALA A 49 5.48 21.36 12.92
N GLN A 50 4.42 21.25 13.71
CA GLN A 50 3.55 22.41 13.94
C GLN A 50 4.14 23.23 15.08
N GLU A 51 4.64 24.41 14.74
CA GLU A 51 5.11 25.39 15.72
C GLU A 51 3.95 26.20 16.34
N SER A 52 2.76 26.17 15.71
CA SER A 52 1.60 26.94 16.16
C SER A 52 0.58 26.12 16.96
N VAL A 53 0.06 26.74 18.03
CA VAL A 53 -1.12 26.29 18.77
C VAL A 53 -2.35 26.40 17.87
N GLY A 54 -2.89 25.26 17.44
CA GLY A 54 -4.06 25.21 16.55
C GLY A 54 -4.40 23.80 16.09
N ARG A 55 -5.43 23.68 15.23
CA ARG A 55 -5.84 22.37 14.70
C ARG A 55 -4.68 21.71 13.95
N PRO A 56 -4.38 20.43 14.23
CA PRO A 56 -3.46 19.62 13.44
C PRO A 56 -3.66 19.72 11.94
N ARG A 57 -2.57 19.97 11.19
CA ARG A 57 -2.57 19.80 9.74
C ARG A 57 -2.83 18.34 9.40
N LEU A 58 -3.73 18.08 8.46
CA LEU A 58 -4.00 16.72 7.94
C LEU A 58 -3.26 16.46 6.62
N TYR A 59 -2.95 17.50 5.84
CA TYR A 59 -2.33 17.37 4.52
C TYR A 59 -1.09 18.26 4.40
N CYS A 60 -0.09 17.81 3.64
CA CYS A 60 1.18 18.54 3.46
C CYS A 60 1.02 19.83 2.65
N GLY A 61 -0.01 19.93 1.80
CA GLY A 61 -0.28 21.11 0.99
C GLY A 61 -1.65 21.07 0.28
N GLN A 62 -1.96 22.14 -0.46
CA GLN A 62 -3.25 22.29 -1.16
C GLN A 62 -3.49 21.19 -2.19
N ALA A 63 -2.48 20.80 -2.98
CA ALA A 63 -2.62 19.73 -3.98
C ALA A 63 -3.10 18.41 -3.37
N CYS A 64 -2.50 17.98 -2.25
CA CYS A 64 -2.94 16.76 -1.54
C CYS A 64 -4.35 16.89 -0.97
N ARG A 65 -4.72 18.08 -0.48
CA ARG A 65 -6.07 18.35 0.02
C ARG A 65 -7.11 18.26 -1.10
N GLN A 66 -6.81 18.87 -2.25
CA GLN A 66 -7.69 18.92 -3.41
C GLN A 66 -7.98 17.53 -3.94
N ARG A 67 -6.93 16.73 -4.18
CA ARG A 67 -7.12 15.38 -4.69
C ARG A 67 -7.83 14.46 -3.68
N ALA A 68 -7.59 14.64 -2.38
CA ALA A 68 -8.35 13.92 -1.35
C ALA A 68 -9.85 14.25 -1.38
N TYR A 69 -10.21 15.49 -1.72
CA TYR A 69 -11.60 15.86 -1.93
C TYR A 69 -12.19 15.25 -3.20
N GLU A 70 -11.44 15.26 -4.30
CA GLU A 70 -11.87 14.67 -5.58
C GLU A 70 -12.11 13.17 -5.46
N GLN A 71 -11.20 12.43 -4.80
CA GLN A 71 -11.38 10.99 -4.56
C GLN A 71 -12.65 10.72 -3.74
N ARG A 72 -12.85 11.44 -2.62
CA ARG A 72 -14.07 11.27 -1.81
C ARG A 72 -15.33 11.60 -2.60
N SER A 73 -15.29 12.64 -3.42
CA SER A 73 -16.43 13.06 -4.23
C SER A 73 -16.76 12.04 -5.33
N ALA A 74 -15.73 11.48 -5.98
CA ALA A 74 -15.88 10.43 -6.98
C ALA A 74 -16.44 9.14 -6.37
N THR A 75 -15.87 8.69 -5.25
CA THR A 75 -16.34 7.52 -4.49
C THR A 75 -17.80 7.68 -4.05
N ALA A 76 -18.18 8.85 -3.51
CA ALA A 76 -19.56 9.13 -3.12
C ALA A 76 -20.53 9.10 -4.31
N LYS A 77 -20.15 9.69 -5.44
CA LYS A 77 -20.96 9.66 -6.68
C LYS A 77 -21.13 8.24 -7.23
N ALA A 78 -20.13 7.39 -7.08
CA ALA A 78 -20.17 5.99 -7.51
C ALA A 78 -20.91 5.06 -6.52
N GLY A 79 -21.41 5.57 -5.40
CA GLY A 79 -22.06 4.75 -4.36
C GLY A 79 -21.10 3.78 -3.66
N LEU A 80 -19.79 4.02 -3.76
CA LEU A 80 -18.77 3.16 -3.18
C LEU A 80 -18.51 3.56 -1.72
N SER A 81 -18.14 2.57 -0.90
CA SER A 81 -17.69 2.83 0.48
C SER A 81 -16.40 3.66 0.48
N ALA A 82 -16.21 4.49 1.52
CA ALA A 82 -14.99 5.29 1.70
C ALA A 82 -13.72 4.44 1.85
N ASP A 83 -13.85 3.17 2.20
CA ASP A 83 -12.74 2.21 2.34
C ASP A 83 -12.41 1.50 1.01
N VAL A 84 -13.19 1.74 -0.05
CA VAL A 84 -12.93 1.18 -1.37
C VAL A 84 -11.90 2.03 -2.11
N VAL A 85 -10.90 1.34 -2.64
CA VAL A 85 -9.88 1.90 -3.51
C VAL A 85 -10.16 1.43 -4.93
N LEU A 86 -10.22 2.38 -5.87
CA LEU A 86 -10.22 2.08 -7.29
C LEU A 86 -8.80 2.22 -7.84
N VAL A 87 -8.35 1.20 -8.56
CA VAL A 87 -7.12 1.19 -9.33
C VAL A 87 -7.42 0.71 -10.73
N THR A 88 -6.66 1.23 -11.69
CA THR A 88 -6.64 0.61 -13.02
C THR A 88 -5.93 -0.74 -12.95
N ARG A 89 -6.24 -1.63 -13.90
CA ARG A 89 -5.55 -2.91 -14.01
C ARG A 89 -4.04 -2.73 -14.17
N ALA A 90 -3.62 -1.78 -15.01
CA ALA A 90 -2.22 -1.47 -15.24
C ALA A 90 -1.48 -0.99 -13.98
N GLU A 91 -2.13 -0.19 -13.12
CA GLU A 91 -1.56 0.21 -11.83
C GLU A 91 -1.40 -0.97 -10.87
N LEU A 92 -2.38 -1.89 -10.86
CA LEU A 92 -2.31 -3.10 -10.05
C LEU A 92 -1.19 -4.03 -10.53
N ASP A 93 -1.10 -4.28 -11.84
CA ASP A 93 -0.05 -5.12 -12.43
C ASP A 93 1.33 -4.51 -12.15
N GLY A 94 1.49 -3.20 -12.35
CA GLY A 94 2.74 -2.49 -12.03
C GLY A 94 3.11 -2.51 -10.54
N LEU A 95 2.15 -2.59 -9.63
CA LEU A 95 2.41 -2.83 -8.20
C LEU A 95 2.89 -4.26 -7.96
N GLN A 96 2.21 -5.25 -8.56
CA GLN A 96 2.56 -6.66 -8.41
C GLN A 96 3.96 -6.96 -8.92
N ASP A 97 4.34 -6.40 -10.09
CA ASP A 97 5.68 -6.54 -10.67
C ASP A 97 6.77 -5.99 -9.73
N ARG A 98 6.53 -4.82 -9.10
CA ARG A 98 7.48 -4.23 -8.16
C ARG A 98 7.61 -5.03 -6.87
N LEU A 99 6.51 -5.58 -6.35
CA LEU A 99 6.55 -6.47 -5.20
C LEU A 99 7.30 -7.76 -5.50
N PHE A 100 7.13 -8.29 -6.71
CA PHE A 100 7.89 -9.44 -7.18
C PHE A 100 9.40 -9.13 -7.26
N GLN A 101 9.77 -7.99 -7.85
CA GLN A 101 11.17 -7.54 -7.91
C GLN A 101 11.78 -7.39 -6.51
N LEU A 102 11.04 -6.80 -5.56
CA LEU A 102 11.49 -6.67 -4.17
C LEU A 102 11.72 -8.03 -3.53
N ARG A 103 10.80 -8.98 -3.71
CA ARG A 103 10.96 -10.34 -3.19
C ARG A 103 12.24 -10.98 -3.74
N CYS A 104 12.46 -10.93 -5.06
CA CYS A 104 13.65 -11.49 -5.67
C CYS A 104 14.94 -10.83 -5.16
N ALA A 105 14.96 -9.51 -5.01
CA ALA A 105 16.13 -8.83 -4.44
C ALA A 105 16.42 -9.25 -2.98
N ILE A 106 15.39 -9.58 -2.19
CA ILE A 106 15.56 -10.13 -0.84
C ILE A 106 16.11 -11.56 -0.91
N GLU A 107 15.60 -12.39 -1.81
CA GLU A 107 16.07 -13.77 -2.04
C GLU A 107 17.54 -13.79 -2.49
N ASP A 108 17.96 -12.83 -3.32
CA ASP A 108 19.35 -12.66 -3.75
C ASP A 108 20.27 -12.33 -2.55
N VAL A 109 19.85 -11.41 -1.67
CA VAL A 109 20.61 -11.10 -0.44
C VAL A 109 20.68 -12.33 0.47
N GLN A 110 19.59 -13.07 0.62
CA GLN A 110 19.57 -14.31 1.43
C GLN A 110 20.56 -15.34 0.90
N THR A 111 20.60 -15.53 -0.42
CA THR A 111 21.54 -16.44 -1.08
C THR A 111 22.97 -15.97 -0.87
N LEU A 112 23.25 -14.69 -1.11
CA LEU A 112 24.58 -14.09 -0.94
C LEU A 112 25.12 -14.29 0.48
N LEU A 113 24.27 -14.17 1.51
CA LEU A 113 24.67 -14.38 2.90
C LEU A 113 25.16 -15.81 3.19
N THR A 114 24.74 -16.80 2.41
CA THR A 114 25.22 -18.20 2.55
C THR A 114 26.64 -18.41 2.02
N GLU A 115 27.11 -17.50 1.15
CA GLU A 115 28.39 -17.62 0.43
C GLU A 115 29.56 -16.91 1.13
N LYS A 116 29.36 -16.44 2.37
CA LYS A 116 30.34 -15.65 3.15
C LYS A 116 30.84 -14.43 2.35
N PRO A 117 29.93 -13.50 2.00
CA PRO A 117 30.24 -12.41 1.10
C PRO A 117 31.21 -11.43 1.75
N THR A 118 31.98 -10.74 0.91
CA THR A 118 32.74 -9.59 1.34
C THR A 118 31.80 -8.44 1.72
N LYS A 119 32.29 -7.51 2.54
CA LYS A 119 31.56 -6.28 2.88
C LYS A 119 31.11 -5.51 1.63
N ALA A 120 31.96 -5.44 0.60
CA ALA A 120 31.67 -4.71 -0.63
C ALA A 120 30.53 -5.36 -1.45
N GLU A 121 30.46 -6.68 -1.50
CA GLU A 121 29.37 -7.41 -2.17
C GLU A 121 28.06 -7.21 -1.42
N LEU A 122 28.08 -7.28 -0.09
CA LEU A 122 26.91 -7.02 0.73
C LEU A 122 26.41 -5.58 0.58
N GLU A 123 27.30 -4.58 0.60
CA GLU A 123 26.95 -3.17 0.37
C GLU A 123 26.31 -2.96 -1.00
N ARG A 124 26.85 -3.62 -2.05
CA ARG A 124 26.29 -3.55 -3.40
C ARG A 124 24.91 -4.18 -3.48
N SER A 125 24.73 -5.36 -2.88
CA SER A 125 23.47 -6.10 -2.90
C SER A 125 22.38 -5.37 -2.11
N LEU A 126 22.72 -4.83 -0.92
CA LEU A 126 21.80 -3.99 -0.15
C LEU A 126 21.42 -2.70 -0.89
N ALA A 127 22.37 -2.09 -1.62
CA ALA A 127 22.06 -0.93 -2.44
C ALA A 127 21.09 -1.29 -3.59
N GLU A 128 21.23 -2.47 -4.20
CA GLU A 128 20.28 -2.97 -5.21
C GLU A 128 18.91 -3.28 -4.61
N LEU A 129 18.86 -3.90 -3.43
CA LEU A 129 17.62 -4.13 -2.69
C LEU A 129 16.88 -2.82 -2.43
N VAL A 130 17.56 -1.80 -1.92
CA VAL A 130 16.97 -0.47 -1.71
C VAL A 130 16.49 0.14 -3.04
N ARG A 131 17.27 0.02 -4.13
CA ARG A 131 16.83 0.48 -5.46
C ARG A 131 15.56 -0.22 -5.93
N SER A 132 15.44 -1.53 -5.70
CA SER A 132 14.26 -2.33 -6.07
C SER A 132 12.99 -1.86 -5.36
N THR A 133 13.10 -1.34 -4.13
CA THR A 133 11.95 -0.74 -3.43
C THR A 133 11.43 0.53 -4.11
N GLY A 134 12.25 1.17 -4.94
CA GLY A 134 11.91 2.35 -5.74
C GLY A 134 11.14 3.39 -4.93
N ARG A 135 9.97 3.78 -5.43
CA ARG A 135 9.02 4.66 -4.71
C ARG A 135 7.76 3.92 -4.27
N LEU A 136 7.89 2.67 -3.80
CA LEU A 136 6.75 1.93 -3.25
C LEU A 136 6.04 2.72 -2.13
N ASP A 137 6.79 3.54 -1.39
CA ASP A 137 6.28 4.51 -0.40
C ASP A 137 5.39 5.61 -1.01
N ARG A 138 5.53 5.89 -2.31
CA ARG A 138 4.74 6.89 -3.06
C ARG A 138 3.76 6.29 -4.05
N LEU A 139 3.72 4.96 -4.21
CA LEU A 139 2.77 4.27 -5.09
C LEU A 139 1.33 4.25 -4.54
N TRP A 140 1.06 5.03 -3.51
CA TRP A 140 -0.24 5.09 -2.87
C TRP A 140 -1.21 5.87 -3.76
N LEU A 141 -1.87 5.11 -4.63
CA LEU A 141 -3.24 5.25 -5.11
C LEU A 141 -3.66 6.64 -5.57
N ASN A 142 -2.76 7.40 -6.19
CA ASN A 142 -3.12 8.67 -6.79
C ASN A 142 -2.44 8.93 -8.12
N GLY A 143 -3.00 8.29 -9.16
CA GLY A 143 -3.44 8.94 -10.40
C GLY A 143 -2.47 9.95 -11.00
N LYS A 144 -1.19 9.60 -11.05
CA LYS A 144 -0.24 10.29 -11.91
C LYS A 144 0.84 9.31 -12.35
N THR A 145 0.66 8.75 -13.54
CA THR A 145 1.79 8.45 -14.42
C THR A 145 2.51 9.77 -14.72
N PRO A 146 3.84 9.84 -14.66
CA PRO A 146 4.57 11.02 -15.07
C PRO A 146 4.41 11.23 -16.58
N GLY A 147 4.11 12.46 -16.98
CA GLY A 147 4.58 12.97 -18.27
C GLY A 147 6.01 13.47 -18.11
#